data_AF-N8Y786-F1
#
_entry.id   AF-N8Y786-F1
#
_cell.length_a   1.000
_cell.length_b   1.000
_cell.length_c   1.000
_cell.angle_alpha   90.00
_cell.angle_beta   90.00
_cell.angle_gamma   90.00
#
_symmetry.space_group_name_H-M   'P 1'
#
loop_
_entity.id
_entity.type
_entity.pdbx_description
1 polymer ?
#
loop_
_entity_poly.entity_id
_entity_poly.type
_entity_poly.pdbx_seq_one_letter_code
_entity_poly.pdbx_strand_id
1 'polypeptide(L)'
;MTIPLKHRPDGLGEFEPNDVVPVEHGGTGVSTILDAQNVLGISDKLDRSEYIQHFKGIFNSYAALTAVLPTANDGDYAHIDSGTGFDRMVAIWDSSDNKWVISQANAGANTDEVPEGSQNLYFKNQRVLATILEGLVAGTNAEILPADNVITAFQKLQAQIKALNTVWVRADTIGTFNTSTGYGNGQINGAPAYLEFAKINGNLWVRGFIKIPYGNGLAYTLTDKTYNVLTQNDSTSVILSFFMYLSPSPTRIWLRSNTKVSDQQTASNATQTFVIPDNSTEGVYHITAQCLGKLAI
;
A
#
# COMPACT_ATOMS: atom_id res chain seq x y z
N MET A 1 -23.23 -68.62 96.45
CA MET A 1 -22.81 -67.56 97.37
C MET A 1 -21.37 -67.24 97.02
N THR A 2 -21.12 -65.99 96.63
CA THR A 2 -19.83 -65.30 96.50
C THR A 2 -18.70 -66.02 95.74
N ILE A 3 -18.40 -65.52 94.54
CA ILE A 3 -17.25 -65.93 93.73
C ILE A 3 -15.97 -65.42 94.41
N PRO A 4 -15.01 -66.29 94.79
CA PRO A 4 -13.76 -65.84 95.35
C PRO A 4 -12.76 -65.57 94.22
N LEU A 5 -12.57 -64.30 93.86
CA LEU A 5 -11.30 -63.88 93.25
C LEU A 5 -10.29 -63.74 94.38
N LYS A 6 -9.27 -64.60 94.33
CA LYS A 6 -8.20 -64.71 95.30
C LYS A 6 -7.31 -63.47 95.20
N HIS A 7 -7.55 -62.49 96.07
CA HIS A 7 -6.65 -61.37 96.26
C HIS A 7 -5.61 -61.70 97.34
N ARG A 8 -4.42 -61.09 97.24
CA ARG A 8 -3.25 -61.01 98.18
C ARG A 8 -2.07 -61.92 97.79
N PRO A 9 -0.79 -61.54 98.04
CA PRO A 9 -0.25 -60.39 98.79
C PRO A 9 0.63 -59.45 97.94
N ASP A 10 0.90 -58.26 98.49
CA ASP A 10 1.73 -57.19 97.94
C ASP A 10 3.07 -57.71 97.37
N GLY A 11 3.37 -57.34 96.12
CA GLY A 11 4.67 -57.61 95.51
C GLY A 11 4.67 -58.17 94.09
N LEU A 12 3.51 -58.37 93.45
CA LEU A 12 3.43 -58.65 92.01
C LEU A 12 2.55 -57.58 91.38
N GLY A 13 3.19 -56.65 90.67
CA GLY A 13 2.61 -55.42 90.16
C GLY A 13 1.41 -55.65 89.23
N GLU A 14 0.22 -55.49 89.80
CA GLU A 14 -0.92 -54.96 89.07
C GLU A 14 -0.84 -53.44 89.18
N PHE A 15 -0.98 -52.74 88.04
CA PHE A 15 -0.87 -51.29 87.99
C PHE A 15 -1.91 -50.65 88.93
N GLU A 16 -1.45 -49.88 89.90
CA GLU A 16 -2.31 -49.11 90.79
C GLU A 16 -3.05 -48.00 90.00
N PRO A 17 -4.22 -47.51 90.44
CA PRO A 17 -4.96 -46.46 89.75
C PRO A 17 -4.18 -45.15 89.52
N ASN A 18 -3.07 -44.98 90.26
CA ASN A 18 -2.16 -43.85 90.19
C ASN A 18 -0.80 -44.24 89.61
N ASP A 19 -0.62 -45.48 89.14
CA ASP A 19 0.60 -45.89 88.48
C ASP A 19 0.69 -45.19 87.12
N VAL A 20 1.74 -44.38 87.00
CA VAL A 20 2.09 -43.72 85.75
C VAL A 20 2.89 -44.73 84.94
N VAL A 21 2.26 -45.41 83.97
CA VAL A 21 3.02 -46.15 82.95
C VAL A 21 3.90 -45.12 82.24
N PRO A 22 5.24 -45.22 82.32
CA PRO A 22 6.09 -44.32 81.56
C PRO A 22 5.73 -44.53 80.09
N VAL A 23 5.29 -43.47 79.41
CA VAL A 23 5.16 -43.52 77.96
C VAL A 23 6.58 -43.59 77.44
N GLU A 24 7.11 -44.80 77.29
CA GLU A 24 8.40 -45.04 76.67
C GLU A 24 8.30 -44.59 75.21
N HIS A 25 8.63 -43.34 74.96
CA HIS A 25 8.85 -42.78 73.64
C HIS A 25 10.12 -43.41 73.05
N GLY A 26 9.97 -44.65 72.58
CA GLY A 26 10.86 -45.32 71.63
C GLY A 26 12.35 -45.25 71.93
N GLY A 27 12.77 -45.51 73.17
CA GLY A 27 14.20 -45.66 73.51
C GLY A 27 15.01 -44.38 73.65
N THR A 28 14.38 -43.22 73.86
CA THR A 28 15.08 -41.93 74.02
C THR A 28 15.51 -41.61 75.46
N GLY A 29 15.04 -42.38 76.46
CA GLY A 29 15.53 -42.30 77.86
C GLY A 29 15.20 -41.01 78.62
N VAL A 30 14.30 -40.19 78.09
CA VAL A 30 13.93 -38.88 78.65
C VAL A 30 12.65 -38.94 79.49
N SER A 31 12.46 -38.03 80.43
CA SER A 31 11.29 -38.03 81.33
C SER A 31 10.36 -36.84 81.12
N THR A 32 10.66 -35.98 80.14
CA THR A 32 9.85 -34.82 79.79
C THR A 32 9.51 -34.81 78.29
N ILE A 33 8.34 -34.27 77.96
CA ILE A 33 7.88 -34.12 76.57
C ILE A 33 8.83 -33.21 75.77
N LEU A 34 9.41 -32.20 76.41
CA LEU A 34 10.34 -31.26 75.78
C LEU A 34 11.64 -31.96 75.37
N ASP A 35 12.19 -32.80 76.24
CA ASP A 35 13.40 -33.55 75.94
C ASP A 35 13.16 -34.63 74.87
N ALA A 36 11.96 -35.25 74.87
CA ALA A 36 11.57 -36.19 73.81
C ALA A 36 11.48 -35.48 72.44
N GLN A 37 10.92 -34.28 72.40
CA GLN A 37 10.84 -33.46 71.18
C GLN A 37 12.22 -33.08 70.65
N ASN A 38 13.15 -32.74 71.54
CA ASN A 38 14.54 -32.41 71.22
C ASN A 38 15.32 -33.63 70.71
N VAL A 39 15.25 -34.78 71.40
CA VAL A 39 15.95 -36.01 70.97
C VAL A 39 15.42 -36.55 69.65
N LEU A 40 14.12 -36.42 69.39
CA LEU A 40 13.50 -36.80 68.12
C LEU A 40 13.74 -35.77 66.99
N GLY A 41 14.47 -34.68 67.26
CA GLY A 41 14.78 -33.62 66.31
C GLY A 41 13.53 -32.95 65.73
N ILE A 42 12.42 -32.95 66.47
CA ILE A 42 11.16 -32.32 66.04
C ILE A 42 11.23 -30.81 66.21
N SER A 43 11.95 -30.33 67.23
CA SER A 43 12.20 -28.91 67.50
C SER A 43 13.00 -28.21 66.40
N ASP A 44 13.83 -28.96 65.65
CA ASP A 44 14.64 -28.46 64.53
C ASP A 44 13.93 -28.62 63.17
N LYS A 45 12.74 -29.21 63.13
CA LYS A 45 11.94 -29.27 61.90
C LYS A 45 11.27 -27.92 61.71
N LEU A 46 11.69 -27.18 60.68
CA LEU A 46 11.10 -25.94 60.17
C LEU A 46 10.34 -25.13 61.23
N ASP A 47 10.99 -24.15 61.84
CA ASP A 47 10.28 -23.21 62.71
C ASP A 47 9.19 -22.50 61.91
N ARG A 48 7.93 -22.89 62.15
CA ARG A 48 6.76 -22.33 61.46
C ARG A 48 6.60 -20.83 61.76
N SER A 49 7.19 -20.34 62.85
CA SER A 49 7.16 -18.92 63.22
C SER A 49 8.13 -18.07 62.39
N GLU A 50 9.15 -18.68 61.77
CA GLU A 50 10.10 -18.01 60.86
C GLU A 50 9.70 -18.15 59.38
N TYR A 51 8.65 -18.92 59.07
CA TYR A 51 8.19 -19.12 57.70
C TYR A 51 7.42 -17.90 57.17
N ILE A 52 8.08 -17.10 56.31
CA ILE A 52 7.44 -15.99 55.60
C ILE A 52 6.87 -16.49 54.26
N GLN A 53 5.55 -16.55 54.17
CA GLN A 53 4.83 -16.95 52.95
C GLN A 53 4.82 -15.79 51.93
N HIS A 54 5.70 -15.88 50.93
CA HIS A 54 5.79 -14.90 49.84
C HIS A 54 4.84 -15.15 48.67
N PHE A 55 4.43 -16.40 48.42
CA PHE A 55 3.46 -16.68 47.37
C PHE A 55 2.04 -16.29 47.81
N LYS A 56 1.44 -15.35 47.08
CA LYS A 56 0.13 -14.77 47.41
C LYS A 56 -1.07 -15.40 46.68
N GLY A 57 -0.82 -16.32 45.76
CA GLY A 57 -1.87 -17.08 45.08
C GLY A 57 -1.86 -16.93 43.56
N ILE A 58 -2.93 -17.44 42.95
CA ILE A 58 -3.17 -17.41 41.51
C ILE A 58 -4.39 -16.54 41.25
N PHE A 59 -4.26 -15.61 40.30
CA PHE A 59 -5.30 -14.65 39.94
C PHE A 59 -5.60 -14.73 38.45
N ASN A 60 -6.86 -14.48 38.07
CA ASN A 60 -7.28 -14.55 36.66
C ASN A 60 -6.83 -13.32 35.83
N SER A 61 -6.36 -12.25 36.49
CA SER A 61 -5.84 -11.04 35.85
C SER A 61 -5.05 -10.17 36.83
N TYR A 62 -4.26 -9.23 36.28
CA TYR A 62 -3.59 -8.20 37.08
C TYR A 62 -4.56 -7.29 37.85
N ALA A 63 -5.71 -6.99 37.26
CA ALA A 63 -6.76 -6.22 37.92
C ALA A 63 -7.34 -6.97 39.14
N ALA A 64 -7.53 -8.29 39.03
CA ALA A 64 -7.99 -9.11 40.14
C ALA A 64 -6.94 -9.17 41.27
N LEU A 65 -5.67 -9.31 40.93
CA LEU A 65 -4.56 -9.26 41.90
C LEU A 65 -4.55 -7.93 42.67
N THR A 66 -4.52 -6.80 41.96
CA THR A 66 -4.44 -5.47 42.57
C THR A 66 -5.68 -5.07 43.36
N ALA A 67 -6.86 -5.59 42.99
CA ALA A 67 -8.09 -5.39 43.75
C ALA A 67 -8.09 -6.14 45.09
N VAL A 68 -7.55 -7.37 45.12
CA VAL A 68 -7.51 -8.20 46.34
C VAL A 68 -6.29 -7.86 47.20
N LEU A 69 -5.15 -7.56 46.59
CA LEU A 69 -3.87 -7.22 47.21
C LEU A 69 -3.32 -5.91 46.64
N PRO A 70 -3.85 -4.75 47.10
CA PRO A 70 -3.38 -3.43 46.64
C PRO A 70 -1.94 -3.13 47.08
N THR A 71 -1.52 -3.75 48.19
CA THR A 71 -0.18 -3.60 48.79
C THR A 71 0.38 -4.97 49.17
N ALA A 72 1.68 -5.16 49.05
CA ALA A 72 2.39 -6.35 49.49
C ALA A 72 3.78 -6.00 50.06
N ASN A 73 4.54 -7.00 50.49
CA ASN A 73 5.90 -6.84 51.00
C ASN A 73 6.93 -7.18 49.93
N ASP A 74 8.17 -6.73 50.14
CA ASP A 74 9.28 -7.14 49.28
C ASP A 74 9.44 -8.65 49.20
N GLY A 75 9.66 -9.13 47.98
CA GLY A 75 9.76 -10.56 47.68
C GLY A 75 8.42 -11.27 47.51
N ASP A 76 7.30 -10.61 47.78
CA ASP A 76 5.97 -11.19 47.52
C ASP A 76 5.74 -11.37 46.01
N TYR A 77 5.18 -12.52 45.65
CA TYR A 77 4.87 -12.85 44.26
C TYR A 77 3.50 -13.54 44.14
N ALA A 78 2.84 -13.26 43.02
CA ALA A 78 1.58 -13.88 42.65
C ALA A 78 1.69 -14.39 41.21
N HIS A 79 0.88 -15.37 40.85
CA HIS A 79 0.81 -15.80 39.47
C HIS A 79 -0.50 -15.33 38.85
N ILE A 80 -0.44 -14.94 37.59
CA ILE A 80 -1.59 -14.52 36.82
C ILE A 80 -1.79 -15.52 35.69
N ASP A 81 -2.96 -16.15 35.67
CA ASP A 81 -3.34 -17.14 34.67
C ASP A 81 -4.74 -16.79 34.16
N SER A 82 -4.79 -16.20 32.97
CA SER A 82 -6.04 -15.74 32.36
C SER A 82 -6.78 -16.84 31.59
N GLY A 83 -6.30 -18.09 31.65
CA GLY A 83 -6.90 -19.23 30.96
C GLY A 83 -6.27 -19.52 29.60
N THR A 84 -7.02 -20.21 28.72
CA THR A 84 -6.52 -20.74 27.45
C THR A 84 -5.96 -19.64 26.53
N GLY A 85 -4.72 -19.83 26.03
CA GLY A 85 -4.09 -18.95 25.04
C GLY A 85 -3.09 -17.94 25.62
N PHE A 86 -2.91 -17.90 26.95
CA PHE A 86 -1.86 -17.12 27.60
C PHE A 86 -1.09 -17.98 28.59
N ASP A 87 0.24 -17.93 28.53
CA ASP A 87 1.09 -18.59 29.52
C ASP A 87 1.00 -17.87 30.88
N ARG A 88 1.12 -18.66 31.96
CA ARG A 88 1.11 -18.16 33.34
C ARG A 88 2.19 -17.10 33.55
N MET A 89 1.76 -15.89 33.93
CA MET A 89 2.65 -14.76 34.24
C MET A 89 3.00 -14.75 35.72
N VAL A 90 4.17 -14.19 36.06
CA VAL A 90 4.56 -13.92 37.45
C VAL A 90 4.47 -12.42 37.68
N ALA A 91 3.69 -12.02 38.68
CA ALA A 91 3.69 -10.68 39.22
C ALA A 91 4.57 -10.64 40.46
N ILE A 92 5.51 -9.68 40.51
CA ILE A 92 6.42 -9.47 41.64
C ILE A 92 6.07 -8.12 42.25
N TRP A 93 6.05 -8.03 43.58
CA TRP A 93 5.85 -6.75 44.26
C TRP A 93 7.11 -5.88 44.13
N ASP A 94 6.94 -4.66 43.64
CA ASP A 94 7.96 -3.62 43.63
C ASP A 94 7.62 -2.58 44.69
N SER A 95 8.33 -2.60 45.83
CA SER A 95 8.12 -1.63 46.91
C SER A 95 8.60 -0.23 46.57
N SER A 96 9.53 -0.08 45.62
CA SER A 96 10.03 1.24 45.25
C SER A 96 8.94 2.08 44.59
N ASP A 97 8.09 1.42 43.79
CA ASP A 97 6.95 2.02 43.11
C ASP A 97 5.59 1.70 43.76
N ASN A 98 5.59 0.95 44.88
CA ASN A 98 4.40 0.43 45.56
C ASN A 98 3.39 -0.23 44.59
N LYS A 99 3.90 -1.09 43.72
CA LYS A 99 3.11 -1.65 42.62
C LYS A 99 3.52 -3.07 42.28
N TRP A 100 2.56 -3.89 41.86
CA TRP A 100 2.84 -5.16 41.22
C TRP A 100 3.44 -4.94 39.82
N VAL A 101 4.57 -5.57 39.52
CA VAL A 101 5.17 -5.57 38.17
C VAL A 101 5.07 -6.95 37.55
N ILE A 102 4.68 -7.00 36.28
CA ILE A 102 4.62 -8.25 35.52
C ILE A 102 6.02 -8.58 35.01
N SER A 103 6.56 -9.71 35.44
CA SER A 103 7.78 -10.28 34.90
C SER A 103 7.42 -11.28 33.80
N GLN A 104 7.28 -10.78 32.57
CA GLN A 104 7.21 -11.61 31.36
C GLN A 104 7.85 -10.89 30.17
N ALA A 105 8.75 -11.58 29.48
CA ALA A 105 9.00 -11.32 28.07
C ALA A 105 7.90 -12.05 27.29
N ASN A 106 6.94 -11.33 26.72
CA ASN A 106 5.96 -11.93 25.82
C ASN A 106 6.66 -12.23 24.47
N ALA A 107 7.46 -13.30 24.45
CA ALA A 107 8.05 -13.81 23.22
C ALA A 107 7.02 -14.72 22.56
N GLY A 108 6.05 -14.14 21.86
CA GLY A 108 5.12 -14.93 21.05
C GLY A 108 5.92 -15.84 20.11
N ALA A 109 5.49 -17.10 19.96
CA ALA A 109 6.19 -18.08 19.12
C ALA A 109 6.17 -17.68 17.63
N ASN A 110 5.26 -16.78 17.27
CA ASN A 110 5.10 -16.17 15.94
C ASN A 110 4.49 -14.77 16.08
N THR A 111 4.38 -14.06 14.95
CA THR A 111 3.81 -12.70 14.90
C THR A 111 2.30 -12.64 15.16
N ASP A 112 1.57 -13.75 15.13
CA ASP A 112 0.13 -13.76 15.46
C ASP A 112 -0.13 -13.68 16.98
N GLU A 113 0.85 -14.10 17.79
CA GLU A 113 0.78 -14.11 19.26
C GLU A 113 1.28 -12.80 19.90
N VAL A 114 1.87 -11.91 19.11
CA VAL A 114 2.37 -10.62 19.59
C VAL A 114 1.38 -9.52 19.17
N PRO A 115 0.79 -8.76 20.10
CA PRO A 115 -0.12 -7.66 19.75
C PRO A 115 0.57 -6.55 18.95
N GLU A 116 -0.04 -6.12 17.84
CA GLU A 116 0.41 -4.96 17.06
C GLU A 116 0.19 -3.65 17.83
N GLY A 117 1.10 -2.68 17.67
CA GLY A 117 0.92 -1.32 18.19
C GLY A 117 0.07 -0.44 17.25
N SER A 118 -0.12 0.83 17.60
CA SER A 118 -0.86 1.77 16.74
C SER A 118 -0.06 2.33 15.56
N GLN A 119 1.28 2.20 15.59
CA GLN A 119 2.18 2.74 14.57
C GLN A 119 2.89 1.64 13.79
N ASN A 120 3.42 0.62 14.48
CA ASN A 120 4.13 -0.50 13.87
C ASN A 120 3.16 -1.68 13.72
N LEU A 121 2.71 -1.87 12.48
CA LEU A 121 1.79 -2.92 12.09
C LEU A 121 2.57 -4.01 11.33
N TYR A 122 2.18 -5.26 11.50
CA TYR A 122 2.71 -6.37 10.74
C TYR A 122 2.30 -6.28 9.27
N PHE A 123 3.21 -6.74 8.44
CA PHE A 123 2.97 -6.90 7.02
C PHE A 123 1.83 -7.91 6.79
N LYS A 124 0.85 -7.52 5.99
CA LYS A 124 -0.17 -8.42 5.41
C LYS A 124 -0.40 -8.01 3.97
N ASN A 125 -0.48 -8.97 3.04
CA ASN A 125 -0.77 -8.70 1.62
C ASN A 125 -2.00 -7.81 1.45
N GLN A 126 -3.06 -8.07 2.23
CA GLN A 126 -4.29 -7.25 2.24
C GLN A 126 -4.01 -5.77 2.57
N ARG A 127 -3.15 -5.48 3.55
CA ARG A 127 -2.81 -4.09 3.95
C ARG A 127 -2.06 -3.37 2.82
N VAL A 128 -1.14 -4.06 2.15
CA VAL A 128 -0.42 -3.51 0.99
C VAL A 128 -1.40 -3.19 -0.14
N LEU A 129 -2.27 -4.12 -0.50
CA LEU A 129 -3.28 -3.94 -1.55
C LEU A 129 -4.29 -2.84 -1.23
N ALA A 130 -4.61 -2.64 0.05
CA ALA A 130 -5.51 -1.59 0.51
C ALA A 130 -4.83 -0.23 0.72
N THR A 131 -3.52 -0.11 0.49
CA THR A 131 -2.80 1.16 0.66
C THR A 131 -3.36 2.18 -0.32
N ILE A 132 -3.91 3.27 0.23
CA ILE A 132 -4.46 4.37 -0.56
C ILE A 132 -3.29 5.15 -1.19
N LEU A 133 -3.42 5.51 -2.47
CA LEU A 133 -2.47 6.40 -3.17
C LEU A 133 -2.69 7.87 -2.77
N GLU A 134 -2.60 8.15 -1.47
CA GLU A 134 -2.74 9.51 -0.95
C GLU A 134 -1.67 10.41 -1.56
N GLY A 135 -2.07 11.61 -2.02
CA GLY A 135 -1.18 12.53 -2.74
C GLY A 135 -1.02 12.26 -4.24
N LEU A 136 -1.78 11.33 -4.84
CA LEU A 136 -1.86 11.21 -6.29
C LEU A 136 -2.52 12.48 -6.90
N VAL A 137 -1.74 13.25 -7.66
CA VAL A 137 -2.17 14.48 -8.36
C VAL A 137 -1.67 14.48 -9.81
N ALA A 138 -1.95 15.56 -10.57
CA ALA A 138 -1.39 15.69 -11.92
C ALA A 138 0.14 15.80 -11.88
N GLY A 139 0.82 14.85 -12.55
CA GLY A 139 2.27 14.84 -12.67
C GLY A 139 2.81 15.56 -13.90
N THR A 140 4.14 15.57 -14.02
CA THR A 140 4.85 16.02 -15.23
C THR A 140 4.97 14.87 -16.22
N ASN A 141 4.82 15.15 -17.52
CA ASN A 141 5.12 14.20 -18.58
C ASN A 141 6.64 13.98 -18.68
N ALA A 142 7.15 13.01 -17.95
CA ALA A 142 8.57 12.67 -17.87
C ALA A 142 8.74 11.16 -17.68
N GLU A 143 9.91 10.63 -18.01
CA GLU A 143 10.25 9.23 -17.77
C GLU A 143 10.27 8.90 -16.27
N ILE A 144 9.89 7.67 -15.95
CA ILE A 144 10.02 7.12 -14.59
C ILE A 144 11.49 6.76 -14.38
N LEU A 145 12.07 7.30 -13.30
CA LEU A 145 13.47 7.14 -12.93
C LEU A 145 13.59 6.26 -11.68
N PRO A 146 14.76 5.64 -11.43
CA PRO A 146 14.97 4.81 -10.24
C PRO A 146 14.77 5.53 -8.90
N ALA A 147 14.87 6.86 -8.88
CA ALA A 147 14.65 7.68 -7.69
C ALA A 147 13.16 8.00 -7.42
N ASP A 148 12.26 7.68 -8.34
CA ASP A 148 10.83 7.93 -8.15
C ASP A 148 10.24 6.93 -7.15
N ASN A 149 9.53 7.44 -6.16
CA ASN A 149 8.65 6.61 -5.35
C ASN A 149 7.39 6.20 -6.15
N VAL A 150 6.63 5.26 -5.60
CA VAL A 150 5.43 4.70 -6.24
C VAL A 150 4.42 5.80 -6.65
N ILE A 151 4.19 6.81 -5.81
CA ILE A 151 3.26 7.90 -6.11
C ILE A 151 3.79 8.73 -7.29
N THR A 152 5.05 9.16 -7.25
CA THR A 152 5.66 9.95 -8.34
C THR A 152 5.64 9.18 -9.67
N ALA A 153 5.92 7.88 -9.64
CA ALA A 153 5.88 7.01 -10.82
C ALA A 153 4.45 6.97 -11.42
N PHE A 154 3.41 6.81 -10.61
CA PHE A 154 2.03 6.84 -11.07
C PHE A 154 1.62 8.22 -11.62
N GLN A 155 2.07 9.31 -11.00
CA GLN A 155 1.81 10.67 -11.48
C GLN A 155 2.40 10.90 -12.87
N LYS A 156 3.66 10.47 -13.09
CA LYS A 156 4.33 10.53 -14.40
C LYS A 156 3.64 9.66 -15.45
N LEU A 157 3.29 8.42 -15.10
CA LEU A 157 2.57 7.52 -15.98
C LEU A 157 1.22 8.11 -16.40
N GLN A 158 0.46 8.67 -15.46
CA GLN A 158 -0.81 9.32 -15.77
C GLN A 158 -0.61 10.51 -16.74
N ALA A 159 0.44 11.30 -16.55
CA ALA A 159 0.77 12.42 -17.44
C ALA A 159 1.18 11.94 -18.84
N GLN A 160 1.97 10.88 -18.95
CA GLN A 160 2.34 10.27 -20.22
C GLN A 160 1.10 9.74 -20.98
N ILE A 161 0.21 9.02 -20.30
CA ILE A 161 -1.03 8.50 -20.90
C ILE A 161 -1.94 9.66 -21.36
N LYS A 162 -2.07 10.71 -20.54
CA LYS A 162 -2.82 11.92 -20.95
C LYS A 162 -2.20 12.59 -22.17
N ALA A 163 -0.88 12.58 -22.31
CA ALA A 163 -0.20 13.09 -23.50
C ALA A 163 -0.41 12.22 -24.75
N LEU A 164 -0.76 10.93 -24.59
CA LEU A 164 -1.21 10.07 -25.70
C LEU A 164 -2.63 10.41 -26.17
N ASN A 165 -3.42 11.16 -25.38
CA ASN A 165 -4.75 11.58 -25.81
C ASN A 165 -4.63 12.47 -27.04
N THR A 166 -5.01 11.91 -28.19
CA THR A 166 -4.89 12.58 -29.47
C THR A 166 -6.01 13.61 -29.60
N VAL A 167 -5.65 14.88 -29.53
CA VAL A 167 -6.58 15.98 -29.79
C VAL A 167 -6.61 16.24 -31.29
N TRP A 168 -7.75 15.96 -31.90
CA TRP A 168 -8.04 16.36 -33.28
C TRP A 168 -8.65 17.75 -33.29
N VAL A 169 -8.04 18.65 -34.06
CA VAL A 169 -8.42 20.05 -34.17
C VAL A 169 -8.95 20.30 -35.57
N ARG A 170 -10.04 21.05 -35.66
CA ARG A 170 -10.69 21.46 -36.91
C ARG A 170 -9.74 22.29 -37.77
N ALA A 171 -9.65 21.99 -39.07
CA ALA A 171 -8.78 22.74 -39.99
C ALA A 171 -9.14 24.23 -40.07
N ASP A 172 -10.42 24.58 -39.94
CA ASP A 172 -10.88 25.97 -39.95
C ASP A 172 -10.39 26.80 -38.74
N THR A 173 -9.86 26.17 -37.69
CA THR A 173 -9.29 26.90 -36.53
C THR A 173 -7.78 27.13 -36.64
N ILE A 174 -7.10 26.46 -37.58
CA ILE A 174 -5.61 26.51 -37.70
C ILE A 174 -5.14 26.89 -39.11
N GLY A 175 -6.06 27.18 -40.02
CA GLY A 175 -5.78 27.52 -41.41
C GLY A 175 -6.99 28.10 -42.11
N THR A 176 -6.89 28.21 -43.42
CA THR A 176 -7.91 28.82 -44.25
C THR A 176 -8.17 27.97 -45.47
N PHE A 177 -9.43 27.59 -45.69
CA PHE A 177 -9.85 26.91 -46.92
C PHE A 177 -9.92 27.89 -48.08
N ASN A 178 -9.53 27.44 -49.28
CA ASN A 178 -9.74 28.23 -50.49
C ASN A 178 -11.23 28.26 -50.84
N THR A 179 -11.77 29.46 -51.09
CA THR A 179 -13.18 29.71 -51.40
C THR A 179 -13.41 30.01 -52.89
N SER A 180 -12.37 29.96 -53.72
CA SER A 180 -12.47 30.23 -55.16
C SER A 180 -13.34 29.18 -55.86
N THR A 181 -14.22 29.62 -56.76
CA THR A 181 -15.21 28.76 -57.44
C THR A 181 -14.67 28.12 -58.73
N GLY A 182 -13.47 28.49 -59.20
CA GLY A 182 -12.94 28.04 -60.49
C GLY A 182 -11.79 27.03 -60.43
N TYR A 183 -10.95 27.08 -59.39
CA TYR A 183 -9.72 26.26 -59.27
C TYR A 183 -9.36 26.07 -57.81
N GLY A 184 -9.35 24.81 -57.34
CA GLY A 184 -9.09 24.46 -55.94
C GLY A 184 -10.12 25.05 -54.98
N ASN A 185 -11.01 24.22 -54.44
CA ASN A 185 -12.04 24.66 -53.52
C ASN A 185 -12.00 23.72 -52.31
N GLY A 186 -11.81 24.30 -51.13
CA GLY A 186 -11.77 23.57 -49.86
C GLY A 186 -13.12 23.55 -49.15
N GLN A 187 -14.21 23.89 -49.85
CA GLN A 187 -15.54 24.06 -49.29
C GLN A 187 -16.55 23.07 -49.91
N ILE A 188 -17.54 22.70 -49.10
CA ILE A 188 -18.70 21.89 -49.48
C ILE A 188 -19.93 22.79 -49.31
N ASN A 189 -20.59 23.16 -50.41
CA ASN A 189 -21.79 24.00 -50.41
C ASN A 189 -21.62 25.34 -49.64
N GLY A 190 -20.45 25.97 -49.78
CA GLY A 190 -20.13 27.23 -49.10
C GLY A 190 -19.68 27.08 -47.63
N ALA A 191 -19.69 25.86 -47.08
CA ALA A 191 -19.15 25.56 -45.76
C ALA A 191 -17.74 24.94 -45.85
N PRO A 192 -16.84 25.16 -44.88
CA PRO A 192 -15.55 24.47 -44.82
C PRO A 192 -15.68 22.95 -44.91
N ALA A 193 -14.77 22.31 -45.63
CA ALA A 193 -14.69 20.86 -45.64
C ALA A 193 -14.40 20.30 -44.22
N TYR A 194 -14.81 19.05 -43.96
CA TYR A 194 -14.53 18.41 -42.68
C TYR A 194 -13.09 17.88 -42.69
N LEU A 195 -12.11 18.72 -42.36
CA LEU A 195 -10.72 18.30 -42.21
C LEU A 195 -10.28 18.52 -40.77
N GLU A 196 -9.55 17.56 -40.21
CA GLU A 196 -9.00 17.65 -38.87
C GLU A 196 -7.52 17.30 -38.87
N PHE A 197 -6.78 17.93 -37.95
CA PHE A 197 -5.37 17.70 -37.75
C PHE A 197 -5.08 17.32 -36.30
N ALA A 198 -4.08 16.49 -36.08
CA ALA A 198 -3.62 16.14 -34.74
C ALA A 198 -2.09 16.11 -34.68
N LYS A 199 -1.55 16.46 -33.51
CA LYS A 199 -0.12 16.33 -33.20
C LYS A 199 0.07 15.01 -32.43
N ILE A 200 0.67 14.01 -33.07
CA ILE A 200 0.84 12.66 -32.51
C ILE A 200 2.30 12.26 -32.62
N ASN A 201 2.93 11.97 -31.47
CA ASN A 201 4.34 11.55 -31.39
C ASN A 201 5.29 12.52 -32.13
N GLY A 202 5.02 13.83 -32.05
CA GLY A 202 5.79 14.88 -32.72
C GLY A 202 5.61 14.94 -34.24
N ASN A 203 4.62 14.26 -34.80
CA ASN A 203 4.25 14.33 -36.21
C ASN A 203 2.87 14.98 -36.38
N LEU A 204 2.65 15.60 -37.53
CA LEU A 204 1.33 16.08 -37.94
C LEU A 204 0.55 14.94 -38.59
N TRP A 205 -0.71 14.79 -38.22
CA TRP A 205 -1.65 13.85 -38.82
C TRP A 205 -2.86 14.58 -39.37
N VAL A 206 -3.47 14.02 -40.41
CA VAL A 206 -4.69 14.56 -41.03
C VAL A 206 -5.73 13.47 -41.25
N ARG A 207 -7.01 13.81 -41.16
CA ARG A 207 -8.15 12.96 -41.54
C ARG A 207 -9.37 13.79 -41.95
N GLY A 208 -10.36 13.14 -42.53
CA GLY A 208 -11.69 13.72 -42.76
C GLY A 208 -12.13 13.61 -44.21
N PHE A 209 -12.76 14.66 -44.73
CA PHE A 209 -13.31 14.71 -46.08
C PHE A 209 -13.05 16.07 -46.71
N ILE A 210 -12.80 16.09 -48.02
CA ILE A 210 -12.69 17.32 -48.80
C ILE A 210 -13.47 17.18 -50.10
N LYS A 211 -14.13 18.25 -50.53
CA LYS A 211 -14.73 18.31 -51.88
C LYS A 211 -13.68 18.85 -52.83
N ILE A 212 -13.51 18.19 -53.96
CA ILE A 212 -12.74 18.71 -55.09
C ILE A 212 -13.75 19.31 -56.07
N PRO A 213 -13.68 20.62 -56.37
CA PRO A 213 -14.37 21.19 -57.53
C PRO A 213 -13.65 20.72 -58.80
N TYR A 214 -14.28 20.81 -59.96
CA TYR A 214 -13.63 20.51 -61.22
C TYR A 214 -12.25 21.21 -61.34
N GLY A 215 -11.17 20.45 -61.58
CA GLY A 215 -9.83 20.98 -61.87
C GLY A 215 -8.77 20.81 -60.77
N ASN A 216 -7.71 21.61 -60.90
CA ASN A 216 -6.56 21.67 -59.99
C ASN A 216 -6.60 22.94 -59.14
N GLY A 217 -5.80 23.01 -58.07
CA GLY A 217 -5.56 24.27 -57.36
C GLY A 217 -5.43 24.16 -55.85
N LEU A 218 -5.22 25.30 -55.20
CA LEU A 218 -5.10 25.42 -53.75
C LEU A 218 -6.41 25.01 -53.07
N ALA A 219 -6.36 24.07 -52.14
CA ALA A 219 -7.54 23.66 -51.37
C ALA A 219 -7.54 24.27 -49.97
N TYR A 220 -6.38 24.33 -49.32
CA TYR A 220 -6.25 24.79 -47.94
C TYR A 220 -4.85 25.31 -47.65
N THR A 221 -4.77 26.39 -46.87
CA THR A 221 -3.52 26.99 -46.40
C THR A 221 -3.42 26.81 -44.90
N LEU A 222 -2.31 26.26 -44.43
CA LEU A 222 -2.01 26.17 -43.01
C LEU A 222 -1.42 27.50 -42.53
N THR A 223 -2.19 28.25 -41.74
CA THR A 223 -1.80 29.59 -41.27
C THR A 223 -1.12 29.53 -39.90
N ASP A 224 -1.57 28.61 -39.03
CA ASP A 224 -0.92 28.35 -37.74
C ASP A 224 0.40 27.60 -37.97
N LYS A 225 1.50 28.32 -37.73
CA LYS A 225 2.87 27.83 -37.96
C LYS A 225 3.26 26.68 -37.03
N THR A 226 2.57 26.52 -35.90
CA THR A 226 2.84 25.42 -34.95
C THR A 226 2.43 24.05 -35.50
N TYR A 227 1.74 24.01 -36.63
CA TYR A 227 1.36 22.81 -37.35
C TYR A 227 2.23 22.57 -38.59
N ASN A 228 3.18 23.45 -38.92
CA ASN A 228 4.07 23.22 -40.06
C ASN A 228 4.93 21.96 -39.83
N VAL A 229 5.15 21.20 -40.90
CA VAL A 229 6.05 20.04 -40.90
C VAL A 229 7.42 20.39 -41.47
N LEU A 230 8.45 19.63 -41.11
CA LEU A 230 9.78 19.74 -41.69
C LEU A 230 9.76 19.41 -43.19
N THR A 231 10.54 20.15 -43.97
CA THR A 231 10.64 19.99 -45.44
C THR A 231 12.10 20.01 -45.86
N GLN A 232 12.45 19.20 -46.86
CA GLN A 232 13.84 19.13 -47.36
C GLN A 232 14.12 20.06 -48.54
N ASN A 233 13.08 20.53 -49.24
CA ASN A 233 13.16 21.36 -50.45
C ASN A 233 12.45 22.70 -50.27
N ASP A 234 12.82 23.70 -51.07
CA ASP A 234 12.24 25.04 -51.06
C ASP A 234 11.34 25.35 -52.28
N SER A 235 10.73 26.54 -52.20
CA SER A 235 10.11 27.35 -53.26
C SER A 235 8.77 26.90 -53.86
N THR A 236 8.54 25.63 -54.23
CA THR A 236 7.20 25.13 -54.66
C THR A 236 7.06 23.60 -54.69
N SER A 237 8.06 22.86 -54.21
CA SER A 237 8.08 21.40 -54.34
C SER A 237 6.93 20.71 -53.60
N VAL A 238 6.41 19.64 -54.19
CA VAL A 238 5.57 18.68 -53.47
C VAL A 238 6.44 17.99 -52.43
N ILE A 239 6.17 18.25 -51.16
CA ILE A 239 6.94 17.69 -50.04
C ILE A 239 6.41 16.30 -49.68
N LEU A 240 5.09 16.15 -49.77
CA LEU A 240 4.39 14.91 -49.48
C LEU A 240 3.14 14.85 -50.36
N SER A 241 2.78 13.64 -50.78
CA SER A 241 1.44 13.35 -51.28
C SER A 241 0.79 12.30 -50.39
N PHE A 242 -0.48 12.50 -50.04
CA PHE A 242 -1.26 11.50 -49.32
C PHE A 242 -2.55 11.17 -50.07
N PHE A 243 -3.11 10.00 -49.78
CA PHE A 243 -4.22 9.45 -50.55
C PHE A 243 -5.55 9.97 -50.05
N MET A 244 -6.46 10.17 -51.00
CA MET A 244 -7.85 10.47 -50.77
C MET A 244 -8.70 9.55 -51.65
N TYR A 245 -9.83 9.11 -51.12
CA TYR A 245 -10.61 8.02 -51.70
C TYR A 245 -11.98 8.53 -52.14
N LEU A 246 -12.25 8.40 -53.44
CA LEU A 246 -13.58 8.46 -54.05
C LEU A 246 -13.70 7.18 -54.86
N SER A 247 -14.75 6.38 -54.63
CA SER A 247 -14.97 5.17 -55.43
C SER A 247 -15.07 5.56 -56.92
N PRO A 248 -14.32 4.94 -57.85
CA PRO A 248 -13.55 3.69 -57.75
C PRO A 248 -12.02 3.84 -57.72
N SER A 249 -11.43 5.04 -57.63
CA SER A 249 -9.97 5.22 -57.75
C SER A 249 -9.41 6.27 -56.80
N PRO A 250 -8.33 5.97 -56.05
CA PRO A 250 -7.74 6.93 -55.14
C PRO A 250 -7.05 8.06 -55.91
N THR A 251 -7.30 9.30 -55.47
CA THR A 251 -6.58 10.50 -55.92
C THR A 251 -5.58 10.90 -54.84
N ARG A 252 -4.61 11.76 -55.16
CA ARG A 252 -3.64 12.29 -54.20
C ARG A 252 -3.91 13.77 -53.96
N ILE A 253 -3.52 14.27 -52.80
CA ILE A 253 -3.40 15.70 -52.55
C ILE A 253 -1.96 16.00 -52.15
N TRP A 254 -1.45 17.15 -52.58
CA TRP A 254 -0.07 17.56 -52.38
C TRP A 254 0.05 18.53 -51.23
N LEU A 255 0.98 18.29 -50.31
CA LEU A 255 1.47 19.29 -49.39
C LEU A 255 2.66 20.00 -50.03
N ARG A 256 2.59 21.32 -50.16
CA ARG A 256 3.64 22.20 -50.67
C ARG A 256 4.06 23.20 -49.60
N SER A 257 5.29 23.70 -49.70
CA SER A 257 5.79 24.83 -48.91
C SER A 257 6.45 25.82 -49.84
N ASN A 258 6.27 27.10 -49.55
CA ASN A 258 6.93 28.19 -50.28
C ASN A 258 8.44 28.30 -49.95
N THR A 259 8.89 27.68 -48.87
CA THR A 259 10.29 27.69 -48.45
C THR A 259 10.63 26.40 -47.69
N LYS A 260 11.93 26.14 -47.52
CA LYS A 260 12.41 25.03 -46.70
C LYS A 260 12.08 25.27 -45.22
N VAL A 261 11.65 24.21 -44.53
CA VAL A 261 11.39 24.20 -43.08
C VAL A 261 12.32 23.19 -42.41
N SER A 262 13.37 23.68 -41.77
CA SER A 262 14.35 22.84 -41.04
C SER A 262 14.17 22.85 -39.53
N ASP A 263 13.44 23.83 -39.02
CA ASP A 263 13.35 24.15 -37.59
C ASP A 263 12.13 25.08 -37.33
N GLN A 264 11.88 25.39 -36.06
CA GLN A 264 10.79 26.26 -35.63
C GLN A 264 10.90 27.69 -36.20
N GLN A 265 12.11 28.21 -36.41
CA GLN A 265 12.34 29.57 -36.90
C GLN A 265 11.99 29.69 -38.38
N THR A 266 12.46 28.75 -39.20
CA THR A 266 12.12 28.65 -40.62
C THR A 266 10.64 28.33 -40.83
N ALA A 267 10.04 27.51 -39.95
CA ALA A 267 8.60 27.24 -39.96
C ALA A 267 7.75 28.50 -39.77
N SER A 268 8.19 29.44 -38.94
CA SER A 268 7.46 30.68 -38.66
C SER A 268 7.31 31.57 -39.91
N ASN A 269 8.24 31.46 -40.85
CA ASN A 269 8.25 32.21 -42.11
C ASN A 269 7.66 31.43 -43.29
N ALA A 270 7.40 30.13 -43.11
CA ALA A 270 6.93 29.25 -44.17
C ALA A 270 5.40 29.19 -44.26
N THR A 271 4.89 29.09 -45.47
CA THR A 271 3.48 28.87 -45.77
C THR A 271 3.34 27.49 -46.39
N GLN A 272 2.65 26.59 -45.69
CA GLN A 272 2.35 25.25 -46.17
C GLN A 272 0.92 25.18 -46.69
N THR A 273 0.75 24.59 -47.87
CA THR A 273 -0.53 24.56 -48.58
C THR A 273 -0.83 23.18 -49.12
N PHE A 274 -2.10 22.82 -49.08
CA PHE A 274 -2.64 21.60 -49.64
C PHE A 274 -3.22 21.92 -51.01
N VAL A 275 -2.72 21.24 -52.04
CA VAL A 275 -3.01 21.52 -53.45
C VAL A 275 -3.55 20.26 -54.10
N ILE A 276 -4.70 20.42 -54.77
CA ILE A 276 -5.32 19.38 -55.59
C ILE A 276 -4.53 19.28 -56.91
N PRO A 277 -4.02 18.08 -57.28
CA PRO A 277 -3.24 17.90 -58.49
C PRO A 277 -4.10 17.95 -59.75
N ASP A 278 -3.42 18.22 -60.86
CA ASP A 278 -3.98 18.16 -62.21
C ASP A 278 -4.57 16.77 -62.47
N ASN A 279 -5.77 16.73 -63.07
CA ASN A 279 -6.56 15.52 -63.38
C ASN A 279 -7.32 14.87 -62.20
N SER A 280 -7.66 15.63 -61.16
CA SER A 280 -8.58 15.18 -60.11
C SER A 280 -10.03 15.23 -60.60
N THR A 281 -10.83 14.19 -60.34
CA THR A 281 -12.26 14.17 -60.66
C THR A 281 -13.07 14.96 -59.63
N GLU A 282 -14.17 15.58 -60.05
CA GLU A 282 -15.07 16.25 -59.12
C GLU A 282 -15.70 15.23 -58.16
N GLY A 283 -15.72 15.54 -56.86
CA GLY A 283 -16.36 14.69 -55.87
C GLY A 283 -15.96 15.00 -54.43
N VAL A 284 -16.57 14.29 -53.48
CA VAL A 284 -16.22 14.36 -52.06
C VAL A 284 -15.35 13.17 -51.71
N TYR A 285 -14.11 13.43 -51.35
CA TYR A 285 -13.11 12.42 -51.07
C TYR A 285 -12.94 12.21 -49.57
N HIS A 286 -12.83 10.96 -49.15
CA HIS A 286 -12.46 10.60 -47.79
C HIS A 286 -10.94 10.49 -47.62
N ILE A 287 -10.44 10.99 -46.51
CA ILE A 287 -9.04 10.95 -46.10
C ILE A 287 -9.00 10.14 -44.80
N THR A 288 -8.50 8.90 -44.89
CA THR A 288 -8.15 8.12 -43.71
C THR A 288 -7.02 8.81 -42.95
N ALA A 289 -6.92 8.55 -41.65
CA ALA A 289 -5.87 9.13 -40.81
C ALA A 289 -4.48 8.81 -41.38
N GLN A 290 -3.77 9.85 -41.80
CA GLN A 290 -2.47 9.75 -42.46
C GLN A 290 -1.48 10.71 -41.81
N CYS A 291 -0.25 10.23 -41.62
CA CYS A 291 0.86 11.04 -41.13
C CYS A 291 1.38 11.94 -42.26
N LEU A 292 1.53 13.22 -41.98
CA LEU A 292 2.05 14.23 -42.91
C LEU A 292 3.55 14.50 -42.74
N GLY A 293 4.13 14.10 -41.61
CA GLY A 293 5.56 14.25 -41.32
C GLY A 293 5.82 14.89 -39.96
N LYS A 294 7.12 15.06 -39.66
CA LYS A 294 7.61 15.61 -38.39
C LYS A 294 7.23 17.08 -38.25
N LEU A 295 6.66 17.47 -37.12
CA LEU A 295 6.37 18.88 -36.82
C LEU A 295 7.67 19.68 -36.65
N ALA A 296 7.66 20.93 -37.10
CA ALA A 296 8.74 21.89 -36.91
C ALA A 296 8.53 22.67 -35.59
N ILE A 297 8.67 21.94 -34.48
CA ILE A 297 8.52 22.43 -33.10
C ILE A 297 9.88 22.59 -32.44
#